data_AF-A0A257LL33-F1
#
_entry.id   AF-A0A257LL33-F1
#
_cell.length_a   1.000
_cell.length_b   1.000
_cell.length_c   1.000
_cell.angle_alpha   90.00
_cell.angle_beta   90.00
_cell.angle_gamma   90.00
#
_symmetry.space_group_name_H-M   'P 1'
#
loop_
_entity.id
_entity.type
_entity.pdbx_description
1 polymer ?
#
loop_
_entity_poly.entity_id
_entity_poly.type
_entity_poly.pdbx_seq_one_letter_code
_entity_poly.pdbx_strand_id
1 'polypeptide(L)'
;MRITLSSVRELYSRISIRVIVLTGLGVLSSVPTLASDFPGDPLGWPAAGSETKPWTRWWWLGSAVDPQEITRELEAFSKAGLGGVEICPIYGAVGAESRYLSFLSKEWMAAFEHTLKEAKRLGLGVDLTTGTGWPFGGPNVEDSMASSNLTPFRKSLPTGGLVSEALPKGRVLCLRAESVSGVVDLLPFIRSGKLEWDAPSGAWTLLGLFSQSPIQKVKRAAPGGEGSVLDPFSPMAMDRYFGRFAKELSNLGPLQPRAHFHESFEYYQAAWTPEFPDEFQKRRGYDLLSKLSAFEGDGDPEVVARVRSDYRLTLDELHRDYLQRWHDHAHENGSITRNQAHGSPGNLLDHYAVSEIPETEIFQEVSEDQIPMLRFASSAAHVTGRKLSSSETFTWLDEHFQVRPAKLKDAADFVFLGGANHIFFHGIPYSPPDAGWPGWLFYASTHLGENGGLWRDLPALTGYLRRCQSILQSGDPTADALIYFPMEDIRARDEGMLP
;
A
#
# COMPACT_ATOMS: atom_id res chain seq x y z
N MET A 1 -21.61 -5.35 -33.91
CA MET A 1 -22.31 -6.32 -34.79
C MET A 1 -23.17 -7.21 -33.90
N ARG A 2 -24.49 -7.24 -34.07
CA ARG A 2 -25.37 -8.09 -33.23
C ARG A 2 -25.42 -9.51 -33.82
N ILE A 3 -25.25 -10.54 -32.98
CA ILE A 3 -25.56 -11.92 -33.33
C ILE A 3 -26.66 -12.39 -32.38
N THR A 4 -27.82 -12.71 -32.95
CA THR A 4 -29.01 -13.16 -32.23
C THR A 4 -29.09 -14.69 -32.19
N LEU A 5 -29.63 -15.22 -31.09
CA LEU A 5 -29.91 -16.65 -30.89
C LEU A 5 -30.94 -17.17 -31.91
N SER A 6 -30.52 -18.07 -32.82
CA SER A 6 -31.46 -18.91 -33.59
C SER A 6 -30.79 -20.11 -34.29
N SER A 7 -30.47 -21.20 -33.57
CA SER A 7 -30.49 -22.59 -34.07
C SER A 7 -29.88 -23.60 -33.07
N VAL A 8 -30.57 -23.88 -31.95
CA VAL A 8 -30.27 -25.06 -31.10
C VAL A 8 -31.47 -26.02 -31.11
N ARG A 9 -31.64 -26.71 -32.24
CA ARG A 9 -32.55 -27.85 -32.42
C ARG A 9 -32.05 -28.71 -33.58
N GLU A 10 -31.11 -29.63 -33.30
CA GLU A 10 -30.94 -30.96 -33.93
C GLU A 10 -29.57 -31.55 -33.57
N LEU A 11 -29.43 -32.10 -32.36
CA LEU A 11 -28.40 -33.10 -32.08
C LEU A 11 -28.79 -34.04 -30.92
N TYR A 12 -29.93 -34.70 -31.04
CA TYR A 12 -30.35 -35.79 -30.14
C TYR A 12 -30.57 -37.08 -30.92
N SER A 13 -29.52 -37.90 -31.01
CA SER A 13 -29.65 -39.31 -31.40
C SER A 13 -28.49 -40.13 -30.83
N ARG A 14 -28.83 -41.13 -30.00
CA ARG A 14 -28.02 -42.32 -29.64
C ARG A 14 -26.80 -42.10 -28.73
N ILE A 15 -27.05 -41.90 -27.44
CA ILE A 15 -26.24 -42.52 -26.37
C ILE A 15 -27.18 -43.29 -25.45
N SER A 16 -27.00 -44.61 -25.37
CA SER A 16 -27.80 -45.50 -24.52
C SER A 16 -27.27 -45.48 -23.08
N ILE A 17 -27.89 -44.68 -22.21
CA ILE A 17 -27.59 -44.69 -20.77
C ILE A 17 -28.21 -45.95 -20.16
N ARG A 18 -27.36 -46.87 -19.70
CA ARG A 18 -27.79 -47.98 -18.84
C ARG A 18 -28.06 -47.44 -17.44
N VAL A 19 -29.31 -47.52 -16.99
CA VAL A 19 -29.67 -47.27 -15.59
C VAL A 19 -29.14 -48.41 -14.75
N ILE A 20 -28.13 -48.15 -13.92
CA ILE A 20 -27.73 -49.03 -12.82
C ILE A 20 -28.41 -48.51 -11.55
N VAL A 21 -29.38 -49.27 -11.06
CA VAL A 21 -29.93 -49.06 -9.72
C VAL A 21 -28.93 -49.63 -8.72
N LEU A 22 -28.22 -48.76 -8.01
CA LEU A 22 -27.42 -49.13 -6.84
C LEU A 22 -28.19 -48.76 -5.57
N THR A 23 -28.58 -49.79 -4.83
CA THR A 23 -29.27 -49.70 -3.54
C THR A 23 -28.36 -49.10 -2.47
N GLY A 24 -28.95 -48.32 -1.57
CA GLY A 24 -28.24 -47.43 -0.66
C GLY A 24 -27.14 -48.06 0.21
N LEU A 25 -26.03 -47.32 0.31
CA LEU A 25 -25.31 -47.12 1.55
C LEU A 25 -25.32 -45.63 1.88
N GLY A 26 -25.50 -45.30 3.16
CA GLY A 26 -25.53 -43.91 3.59
C GLY A 26 -24.19 -43.22 3.35
N VAL A 27 -24.18 -42.20 2.51
CA VAL A 27 -23.04 -41.27 2.41
C VAL A 27 -23.04 -40.45 3.70
N LEU A 28 -22.31 -40.95 4.70
CA LEU A 28 -21.74 -40.09 5.73
C LEU A 28 -20.89 -39.07 4.99
N SER A 29 -21.37 -37.83 4.92
CA SER A 29 -20.61 -36.69 4.44
C SER A 29 -19.49 -36.41 5.44
N SER A 30 -18.40 -37.16 5.33
CA SER A 30 -17.15 -36.84 5.98
C SER A 30 -16.65 -35.52 5.40
N VAL A 31 -16.98 -34.42 6.09
CA VAL A 31 -16.13 -33.23 6.04
C VAL A 31 -14.72 -33.75 6.27
N PRO A 32 -13.75 -33.48 5.36
CA PRO A 32 -12.39 -33.93 5.59
C PRO A 32 -11.90 -33.25 6.87
N THR A 33 -11.73 -34.04 7.92
CA THR A 33 -11.01 -33.60 9.11
C THR A 33 -9.63 -33.20 8.63
N LEU A 34 -9.23 -31.95 8.90
CA LEU A 34 -7.88 -31.45 8.66
C LEU A 34 -6.93 -32.29 9.50
N ALA A 35 -6.35 -33.31 8.87
CA ALA A 35 -5.73 -34.44 9.57
C ALA A 35 -4.32 -34.09 10.04
N SER A 36 -4.25 -33.52 11.25
CA SER A 36 -3.03 -33.08 11.94
C SER A 36 -2.29 -31.92 11.27
N ASP A 37 -1.44 -31.25 12.04
CA ASP A 37 -1.08 -29.85 11.79
C ASP A 37 0.43 -29.54 11.61
N PHE A 38 1.38 -30.43 11.31
CA PHE A 38 1.36 -31.83 10.81
C PHE A 38 2.34 -32.78 11.56
N PRO A 39 2.33 -32.91 12.90
CA PRO A 39 3.29 -33.78 13.60
C PRO A 39 3.02 -35.27 13.30
N GLY A 40 3.93 -35.91 12.57
CA GLY A 40 3.82 -37.34 12.20
C GLY A 40 3.27 -37.59 10.79
N ASP A 41 3.19 -36.57 9.92
CA ASP A 41 2.84 -36.79 8.50
C ASP A 41 3.91 -37.65 7.79
N PRO A 42 3.52 -38.70 7.03
CA PRO A 42 4.45 -39.64 6.41
C PRO A 42 5.32 -39.03 5.30
N LEU A 43 5.03 -37.81 4.84
CA LEU A 43 5.83 -37.07 3.85
C LEU A 43 6.80 -36.07 4.51
N GLY A 44 6.73 -35.88 5.83
CA GLY A 44 7.70 -35.06 6.58
C GLY A 44 7.56 -33.54 6.38
N TRP A 45 6.34 -33.03 6.23
CA TRP A 45 6.10 -31.59 6.06
C TRP A 45 6.65 -30.74 7.23
N PRO A 46 7.17 -29.52 6.96
CA PRO A 46 7.64 -28.62 8.00
C PRO A 46 6.57 -28.25 9.03
N ALA A 47 7.01 -27.95 10.26
CA ALA A 47 6.13 -27.50 11.33
C ALA A 47 5.38 -26.22 10.93
N ALA A 48 4.07 -26.22 11.10
CA ALA A 48 3.19 -25.18 10.57
C ALA A 48 2.56 -24.33 11.69
N GLY A 49 2.65 -23.01 11.55
CA GLY A 49 2.05 -22.01 12.46
C GLY A 49 1.03 -21.11 11.75
N SER A 50 0.56 -20.06 12.45
CA SER A 50 -0.34 -19.05 11.88
C SER A 50 0.21 -18.40 10.60
N GLU A 51 1.51 -18.12 10.55
CA GLU A 51 2.16 -17.49 9.39
C GLU A 51 2.29 -18.43 8.18
N THR A 52 2.29 -19.75 8.41
CA THR A 52 2.24 -20.72 7.30
C THR A 52 0.86 -20.81 6.66
N LYS A 53 -0.21 -20.35 7.33
CA LYS A 53 -1.54 -20.25 6.70
C LYS A 53 -1.64 -18.93 5.90
N PRO A 54 -2.52 -18.84 4.88
CA PRO A 54 -2.86 -17.55 4.30
C PRO A 54 -3.66 -16.69 5.29
N TRP A 55 -3.54 -15.37 5.18
CA TRP A 55 -4.27 -14.38 5.98
C TRP A 55 -5.26 -13.64 5.08
N THR A 56 -6.07 -12.73 5.63
CA THR A 56 -6.96 -11.87 4.84
C THR A 56 -6.86 -10.43 5.30
N ARG A 57 -6.91 -9.48 4.37
CA ARG A 57 -7.34 -8.12 4.71
C ARG A 57 -8.82 -8.16 5.06
N TRP A 58 -9.17 -7.59 6.20
CA TRP A 58 -10.50 -7.59 6.80
C TRP A 58 -11.03 -6.16 6.81
N TRP A 59 -11.92 -5.86 5.88
CA TRP A 59 -12.38 -4.49 5.66
C TRP A 59 -13.43 -4.11 6.70
N TRP A 60 -13.08 -3.18 7.56
CA TRP A 60 -13.96 -2.63 8.59
C TRP A 60 -14.69 -1.41 8.03
N LEU A 61 -15.75 -1.66 7.24
CA LEU A 61 -16.55 -0.60 6.61
C LEU A 61 -17.24 0.25 7.69
N GLY A 62 -16.86 1.52 7.76
CA GLY A 62 -17.34 2.47 8.76
C GLY A 62 -16.91 2.11 10.19
N SER A 63 -16.01 1.12 10.32
CA SER A 63 -15.80 0.32 11.52
C SER A 63 -17.09 -0.06 12.25
N ALA A 64 -18.18 -0.34 11.53
CA ALA A 64 -19.47 -0.73 12.10
C ALA A 64 -19.49 -2.20 12.54
N VAL A 65 -18.53 -2.53 13.39
CA VAL A 65 -18.28 -3.86 13.93
C VAL A 65 -18.83 -3.99 15.35
N ASP A 66 -19.24 -5.20 15.75
CA ASP A 66 -19.66 -5.50 17.11
C ASP A 66 -18.94 -6.73 17.68
N PRO A 67 -18.77 -6.84 19.02
CA PRO A 67 -18.02 -7.93 19.62
C PRO A 67 -18.56 -9.34 19.34
N GLN A 68 -19.87 -9.50 19.12
CA GLN A 68 -20.47 -10.83 18.92
C GLN A 68 -20.14 -11.35 17.54
N GLU A 69 -20.29 -10.50 16.52
CA GLU A 69 -19.96 -10.86 15.14
C GLU A 69 -18.43 -10.89 14.90
N ILE A 70 -17.63 -10.06 15.58
CA ILE A 70 -16.16 -10.20 15.59
C ILE A 70 -15.75 -11.59 16.06
N THR A 71 -16.30 -12.08 17.17
CA THR A 71 -16.04 -13.46 17.65
C THR A 71 -16.46 -14.48 16.60
N ARG A 72 -17.65 -14.31 15.99
CA ARG A 72 -18.20 -15.26 15.01
C ARG A 72 -17.38 -15.34 13.72
N GLU A 73 -17.03 -14.20 13.12
CA GLU A 73 -16.20 -14.14 11.92
C GLU A 73 -14.79 -14.69 12.19
N LEU A 74 -14.15 -14.36 13.31
CA LEU A 74 -12.84 -14.93 13.65
C LEU A 74 -12.87 -16.46 13.86
N GLU A 75 -13.93 -16.99 14.48
CA GLU A 75 -14.13 -18.44 14.58
C GLU A 75 -14.36 -19.10 13.21
N ALA A 76 -15.13 -18.46 12.33
CA ALA A 76 -15.32 -18.89 10.96
C ALA A 76 -14.01 -18.86 10.16
N PHE A 77 -13.21 -17.81 10.30
CA PHE A 77 -11.91 -17.62 9.64
C PHE A 77 -10.91 -18.69 10.09
N SER A 78 -10.80 -18.95 11.41
CA SER A 78 -9.95 -20.01 11.96
C SER A 78 -10.37 -21.39 11.44
N LYS A 79 -11.68 -21.67 11.42
CA LYS A 79 -12.25 -22.92 10.87
C LYS A 79 -12.06 -23.06 9.36
N ALA A 80 -12.05 -21.95 8.61
CA ALA A 80 -11.74 -21.93 7.18
C ALA A 80 -10.24 -22.07 6.88
N GLY A 81 -9.39 -22.13 7.91
CA GLY A 81 -7.95 -22.35 7.76
C GLY A 81 -7.13 -21.08 7.56
N LEU A 82 -7.70 -19.89 7.82
CA LEU A 82 -6.93 -18.65 7.86
C LEU A 82 -6.00 -18.60 9.08
N GLY A 83 -4.87 -17.90 8.92
CA GLY A 83 -3.86 -17.71 9.97
C GLY A 83 -3.98 -16.42 10.77
N GLY A 84 -4.72 -15.46 10.24
CA GLY A 84 -4.87 -14.14 10.83
C GLY A 84 -5.57 -13.16 9.90
N VAL A 85 -5.71 -11.94 10.38
CA VAL A 85 -6.36 -10.83 9.68
C VAL A 85 -5.45 -9.60 9.65
N GLU A 86 -5.53 -8.80 8.61
CA GLU A 86 -5.12 -7.40 8.63
C GLU A 86 -6.37 -6.54 8.75
N ILE A 87 -6.52 -5.79 9.84
CA ILE A 87 -7.66 -4.87 10.00
C ILE A 87 -7.37 -3.61 9.20
N CYS A 88 -8.22 -3.33 8.21
CA CYS A 88 -8.19 -2.08 7.45
C CYS A 88 -9.51 -1.31 7.66
N PRO A 89 -9.53 -0.28 8.53
CA PRO A 89 -10.68 0.61 8.71
C PRO A 89 -10.87 1.46 7.45
N ILE A 90 -12.07 1.40 6.86
CA ILE A 90 -12.41 2.16 5.65
C ILE A 90 -13.80 2.83 5.75
N TYR A 91 -14.18 3.57 4.71
CA TYR A 91 -15.51 4.15 4.53
C TYR A 91 -16.66 3.15 4.79
N GLY A 92 -17.81 3.67 5.20
CA GLY A 92 -18.94 2.86 5.62
C GLY A 92 -19.86 2.35 4.51
N ALA A 93 -20.58 1.27 4.83
CA ALA A 93 -21.65 0.72 4.01
C ALA A 93 -22.91 1.60 4.11
N VAL A 94 -23.38 2.12 2.97
CA VAL A 94 -24.53 3.03 2.89
C VAL A 94 -25.76 2.44 3.59
N GLY A 95 -26.39 3.21 4.48
CA GLY A 95 -27.53 2.78 5.29
C GLY A 95 -27.15 2.17 6.65
N ALA A 96 -25.86 2.04 6.96
CA ALA A 96 -25.35 1.60 8.26
C ALA A 96 -24.74 2.74 9.11
N GLU A 97 -24.97 4.01 8.75
CA GLU A 97 -24.32 5.19 9.36
C GLU A 97 -24.52 5.28 10.88
N SER A 98 -25.67 4.83 11.39
CA SER A 98 -25.98 4.78 12.81
C SER A 98 -25.17 3.76 13.62
N ARG A 99 -24.42 2.87 12.94
CA ARG A 99 -23.55 1.85 13.52
C ARG A 99 -22.07 2.19 13.43
N TYR A 100 -21.70 3.27 12.75
CA TYR A 100 -20.29 3.61 12.51
C TYR A 100 -19.55 3.92 13.82
N LEU A 101 -18.35 3.37 13.96
CA LEU A 101 -17.45 3.67 15.07
C LEU A 101 -16.33 4.57 14.56
N SER A 102 -16.19 5.76 15.13
CA SER A 102 -15.09 6.66 14.77
C SER A 102 -13.74 6.04 15.15
N PHE A 103 -12.79 6.05 14.24
CA PHE A 103 -11.46 5.49 14.45
C PHE A 103 -10.77 6.11 15.68
N LEU A 104 -10.22 5.24 16.54
CA LEU A 104 -9.69 5.56 17.88
C LEU A 104 -10.71 6.10 18.91
N SER A 105 -12.02 6.03 18.66
CA SER A 105 -13.01 6.23 19.73
C SER A 105 -12.90 5.13 20.79
N LYS A 106 -13.49 5.35 21.96
CA LYS A 106 -13.52 4.36 23.05
C LYS A 106 -14.18 3.05 22.59
N GLU A 107 -15.22 3.15 21.79
CA GLU A 107 -15.99 2.04 21.23
C GLU A 107 -15.16 1.28 20.17
N TRP A 108 -14.48 2.01 19.29
CA TRP A 108 -13.54 1.43 18.32
C TRP A 108 -12.39 0.68 19.00
N MET A 109 -11.77 1.30 20.01
CA MET A 109 -10.69 0.68 20.79
C MET A 109 -11.17 -0.55 21.54
N ALA A 110 -12.40 -0.57 22.06
CA ALA A 110 -12.98 -1.75 22.70
C ALA A 110 -13.23 -2.89 21.71
N ALA A 111 -13.68 -2.60 20.48
CA ALA A 111 -13.83 -3.59 19.42
C ALA A 111 -12.47 -4.15 18.95
N PHE A 112 -11.45 -3.30 18.83
CA PHE A 112 -10.08 -3.71 18.50
C PHE A 112 -9.45 -4.56 19.61
N GLU A 113 -9.57 -4.16 20.88
CA GLU A 113 -9.09 -4.94 22.04
C GLU A 113 -9.79 -6.32 22.13
N HIS A 114 -11.10 -6.37 21.85
CA HIS A 114 -11.85 -7.63 21.76
C HIS A 114 -11.33 -8.52 20.62
N THR A 115 -11.11 -7.93 19.45
CA THR A 115 -10.52 -8.62 18.27
C THR A 115 -9.17 -9.25 18.61
N LEU A 116 -8.26 -8.51 19.28
CA LEU A 116 -6.94 -9.01 19.67
C LEU A 116 -7.02 -10.15 20.69
N LYS A 117 -7.96 -10.08 21.66
CA LYS A 117 -8.20 -11.14 22.64
C LYS A 117 -8.73 -12.41 21.98
N GLU A 118 -9.69 -12.28 21.06
CA GLU A 118 -10.30 -13.41 20.37
C GLU A 118 -9.37 -14.04 19.35
N ALA A 119 -8.61 -13.25 18.59
CA ALA A 119 -7.56 -13.76 17.73
C ALA A 119 -6.52 -14.56 18.54
N LYS A 120 -6.06 -14.03 19.68
CA LYS A 120 -5.16 -14.73 20.60
C LYS A 120 -5.77 -16.03 21.15
N ARG A 121 -7.06 -16.04 21.51
CA ARG A 121 -7.79 -17.27 21.93
C ARG A 121 -7.80 -18.33 20.84
N LEU A 122 -7.88 -17.92 19.57
CA LEU A 122 -8.01 -18.79 18.40
C LEU A 122 -6.66 -19.15 17.73
N GLY A 123 -5.54 -18.61 18.22
CA GLY A 123 -4.22 -18.78 17.60
C GLY A 123 -4.07 -18.05 16.26
N LEU A 124 -4.86 -17.00 16.05
CA LEU A 124 -4.80 -16.12 14.89
C LEU A 124 -3.89 -14.92 15.19
N GLY A 125 -3.20 -14.42 14.16
CA GLY A 125 -2.53 -13.12 14.22
C GLY A 125 -3.44 -11.97 13.76
N VAL A 126 -3.06 -10.75 14.14
CA VAL A 126 -3.75 -9.51 13.77
C VAL A 126 -2.71 -8.48 13.34
N ASP A 127 -2.73 -8.05 12.09
CA ASP A 127 -2.01 -6.87 11.62
C ASP A 127 -2.99 -5.68 11.56
N LEU A 128 -2.47 -4.44 11.57
CA LEU A 128 -3.28 -3.22 11.53
C LEU A 128 -2.68 -2.17 10.57
N THR A 129 -3.47 -1.67 9.62
CA THR A 129 -3.09 -0.49 8.82
C THR A 129 -2.82 0.70 9.73
N THR A 130 -1.68 1.39 9.61
CA THR A 130 -1.38 2.55 10.48
C THR A 130 -2.24 3.76 10.07
N GLY A 131 -3.44 3.85 10.64
CA GLY A 131 -4.44 4.86 10.30
C GLY A 131 -5.73 4.23 9.79
N THR A 132 -6.34 4.83 8.77
CA THR A 132 -7.54 4.31 8.10
C THR A 132 -7.39 4.54 6.60
N GLY A 133 -7.86 3.62 5.76
CA GLY A 133 -7.62 3.70 4.33
C GLY A 133 -6.12 3.87 4.03
N TRP A 134 -5.78 4.68 3.03
CA TRP A 134 -4.40 4.94 2.63
C TRP A 134 -4.28 6.23 1.78
N PRO A 135 -3.10 6.86 1.66
CA PRO A 135 -1.91 6.67 2.49
C PRO A 135 -2.11 7.19 3.92
N PHE A 136 -1.06 7.16 4.75
CA PHE A 136 -1.14 7.60 6.15
C PHE A 136 -1.63 9.05 6.26
N GLY A 137 -2.53 9.31 7.21
CA GLY A 137 -3.05 10.65 7.45
C GLY A 137 -4.25 10.70 8.39
N GLY A 138 -4.98 11.83 8.37
CA GLY A 138 -6.23 12.00 9.12
C GLY A 138 -6.39 13.40 9.73
N PRO A 139 -7.39 13.60 10.62
CA PRO A 139 -7.74 14.92 11.16
C PRO A 139 -6.64 15.59 12.01
N ASN A 140 -5.62 14.85 12.45
CA ASN A 140 -4.46 15.37 13.17
C ASN A 140 -3.31 15.82 12.26
N VAL A 141 -3.42 15.64 10.93
CA VAL A 141 -2.42 16.14 9.98
C VAL A 141 -2.75 17.58 9.63
N GLU A 142 -2.12 18.49 10.38
CA GLU A 142 -2.10 19.92 10.07
C GLU A 142 -1.40 20.20 8.72
N ASP A 143 -1.63 21.37 8.14
CA ASP A 143 -0.96 21.81 6.90
C ASP A 143 0.59 21.82 7.04
N SER A 144 1.11 21.96 8.27
CA SER A 144 2.53 21.87 8.63
C SER A 144 3.11 20.44 8.60
N MET A 145 2.26 19.43 8.46
CA MET A 145 2.59 17.99 8.42
C MET A 145 2.11 17.32 7.14
N ALA A 146 1.38 18.04 6.29
CA ALA A 146 0.72 17.47 5.13
C ALA A 146 1.64 17.41 3.91
N SER A 147 1.45 16.34 3.13
CA SER A 147 2.05 16.13 1.81
C SER A 147 2.03 17.40 0.96
N SER A 148 3.20 17.73 0.42
CA SER A 148 3.48 18.96 -0.32
C SER A 148 3.97 18.64 -1.74
N ASN A 149 3.49 19.40 -2.73
CA ASN A 149 3.98 19.29 -4.10
C ASN A 149 5.13 20.29 -4.36
N LEU A 150 5.76 20.15 -5.52
CA LEU A 150 6.68 21.13 -6.09
C LEU A 150 6.12 21.56 -7.45
N THR A 151 6.18 22.85 -7.76
CA THR A 151 5.71 23.40 -9.04
C THR A 151 6.78 24.35 -9.59
N PRO A 152 7.45 23.99 -10.71
CA PRO A 152 8.35 24.90 -11.40
C PRO A 152 7.59 26.03 -12.10
N PHE A 153 8.27 27.16 -12.29
CA PHE A 153 7.75 28.33 -12.96
C PHE A 153 8.80 28.93 -13.86
N ARG A 154 8.50 28.97 -15.16
CA ARG A 154 9.38 29.51 -16.19
C ARG A 154 8.67 30.56 -17.02
N LYS A 155 9.31 31.72 -17.21
CA LYS A 155 8.83 32.73 -18.18
C LYS A 155 9.97 33.47 -18.85
N SER A 156 10.02 33.42 -20.18
CA SER A 156 10.90 34.29 -20.97
C SER A 156 10.34 35.70 -21.08
N LEU A 157 11.20 36.70 -20.87
CA LEU A 157 10.96 38.12 -21.07
C LEU A 157 11.95 38.62 -22.14
N PRO A 158 11.54 38.78 -23.41
CA PRO A 158 12.46 39.15 -24.50
C PRO A 158 13.10 40.53 -24.36
N THR A 159 12.47 41.42 -23.57
CA THR A 159 12.92 42.79 -23.29
C THR A 159 12.65 43.15 -21.83
N GLY A 160 13.34 44.18 -21.34
CA GLY A 160 13.05 44.81 -20.05
C GLY A 160 11.76 45.63 -20.06
N GLY A 161 11.47 46.27 -18.94
CA GLY A 161 10.26 47.05 -18.65
C GLY A 161 9.40 46.44 -17.55
N LEU A 162 8.25 47.06 -17.30
CA LEU A 162 7.34 46.67 -16.21
C LEU A 162 6.71 45.28 -16.43
N VAL A 163 7.05 44.35 -15.55
CA VAL A 163 6.47 43.02 -15.43
C VAL A 163 5.39 43.04 -14.34
N SER A 164 4.17 42.61 -14.69
CA SER A 164 3.10 42.30 -13.74
C SER A 164 2.59 40.88 -14.01
N GLU A 165 3.12 39.90 -13.28
CA GLU A 165 2.89 38.48 -13.56
C GLU A 165 2.14 37.80 -12.42
N ALA A 166 1.10 37.03 -12.74
CA ALA A 166 0.44 36.16 -11.78
C ALA A 166 1.32 34.94 -11.50
N LEU A 167 1.66 34.72 -10.23
CA LEU A 167 2.49 33.58 -9.82
C LEU A 167 1.63 32.32 -9.59
N PRO A 168 2.20 31.11 -9.68
CA PRO A 168 1.55 29.89 -9.20
C PRO A 168 1.05 30.03 -7.76
N LYS A 169 -0.05 29.35 -7.45
CA LYS A 169 -0.56 29.28 -6.07
C LYS A 169 0.43 28.53 -5.18
N GLY A 170 0.43 28.86 -3.89
CA GLY A 170 1.25 28.19 -2.87
C GLY A 170 2.31 29.11 -2.27
N ARG A 171 3.21 28.51 -1.49
CA ARG A 171 4.40 29.16 -0.94
C ARG A 171 5.44 29.31 -2.04
N VAL A 172 5.98 30.52 -2.19
CA VAL A 172 7.16 30.77 -3.04
C VAL A 172 8.40 30.27 -2.29
N LEU A 173 9.13 29.34 -2.89
CA LEU A 173 10.39 28.80 -2.34
C LEU A 173 11.58 29.58 -2.92
N CYS A 174 11.55 29.85 -4.21
CA CYS A 174 12.53 30.67 -4.93
C CYS A 174 11.82 31.38 -6.09
N LEU A 175 12.23 32.61 -6.39
CA LEU A 175 11.88 33.30 -7.63
C LEU A 175 13.04 34.22 -8.02
N ARG A 176 13.61 34.03 -9.22
CA ARG A 176 14.75 34.79 -9.72
C ARG A 176 14.64 35.12 -11.20
N ALA A 177 15.26 36.19 -11.63
CA ALA A 177 15.46 36.52 -13.05
C ALA A 177 16.91 36.28 -13.44
N GLU A 178 17.15 35.62 -14.56
CA GLU A 178 18.47 35.34 -15.12
C GLU A 178 18.64 36.03 -16.47
N SER A 179 19.81 36.63 -16.70
CA SER A 179 20.22 37.13 -18.00
C SER A 179 21.74 37.05 -18.15
N VAL A 180 22.24 37.39 -19.33
CA VAL A 180 23.68 37.60 -19.56
C VAL A 180 24.31 38.68 -18.67
N SER A 181 23.50 39.53 -18.03
CA SER A 181 23.97 40.56 -17.09
C SER A 181 24.09 40.09 -15.64
N GLY A 182 23.52 38.92 -15.30
CA GLY A 182 23.55 38.34 -13.96
C GLY A 182 22.20 37.76 -13.51
N VAL A 183 22.10 37.48 -12.21
CA VAL A 183 20.92 36.92 -11.55
C VAL A 183 20.36 37.95 -10.57
N VAL A 184 19.03 38.10 -10.54
CA VAL A 184 18.31 39.01 -9.63
C VAL A 184 17.31 38.21 -8.81
N ASP A 185 17.36 38.32 -7.48
CA ASP A 185 16.32 37.80 -6.59
C ASP A 185 15.03 38.63 -6.76
N LEU A 186 13.92 37.94 -7.03
CA LEU A 186 12.62 38.55 -7.28
C LEU A 186 11.65 38.49 -6.09
N LEU A 187 11.99 37.79 -5.00
CA LEU A 187 11.16 37.73 -3.80
C LEU A 187 10.78 39.13 -3.24
N PRO A 188 11.68 40.15 -3.22
CA PRO A 188 11.35 41.49 -2.75
C PRO A 188 10.31 42.24 -3.61
N PHE A 189 10.02 41.76 -4.82
CA PHE A 189 9.11 42.37 -5.80
C PHE A 189 7.73 41.71 -5.84
N ILE A 190 7.46 40.74 -4.96
CA ILE A 190 6.15 40.08 -4.90
C ILE A 190 5.14 40.94 -4.15
N ARG A 191 4.01 41.25 -4.78
CA ARG A 191 2.90 42.04 -4.23
C ARG A 191 1.58 41.31 -4.51
N SER A 192 0.79 41.04 -3.46
CA SER A 192 -0.56 40.47 -3.59
C SER A 192 -0.67 39.21 -4.48
N GLY A 193 0.33 38.31 -4.42
CA GLY A 193 0.38 37.09 -5.24
C GLY A 193 0.84 37.29 -6.69
N LYS A 194 1.33 38.48 -7.03
CA LYS A 194 1.95 38.80 -8.33
C LYS A 194 3.40 39.20 -8.17
N LEU A 195 4.20 38.99 -9.20
CA LEU A 195 5.47 39.68 -9.39
C LEU A 195 5.19 41.07 -9.97
N GLU A 196 5.69 42.13 -9.33
CA GLU A 196 5.65 43.50 -9.81
C GLU A 196 7.08 44.06 -9.87
N TRP A 197 7.73 43.91 -11.03
CA TRP A 197 9.16 44.20 -11.20
C TRP A 197 9.41 45.04 -12.45
N ASP A 198 10.17 46.12 -12.34
CA ASP A 198 10.65 46.89 -13.49
C ASP A 198 11.98 46.29 -13.96
N ALA A 199 11.91 45.44 -15.00
CA ALA A 199 13.05 44.67 -15.48
C ALA A 199 14.05 45.58 -16.23
N PRO A 200 15.35 45.56 -15.89
CA PRO A 200 16.35 46.31 -16.65
C PRO A 200 16.39 45.90 -18.13
N SER A 201 16.80 46.83 -19.01
CA SER A 201 16.92 46.59 -20.45
C SER A 201 17.77 45.36 -20.77
N GLY A 202 17.15 44.34 -21.37
CA GLY A 202 17.79 43.09 -21.76
C GLY A 202 16.75 41.98 -21.91
N ALA A 203 17.17 40.80 -22.36
CA ALA A 203 16.35 39.59 -22.28
C ALA A 203 16.58 38.89 -20.94
N TRP A 204 15.50 38.44 -20.31
CA TRP A 204 15.52 37.75 -19.02
C TRP A 204 14.74 36.44 -19.09
N THR A 205 15.14 35.46 -18.29
CA THR A 205 14.34 34.27 -17.99
C THR A 205 13.99 34.31 -16.51
N LEU A 206 12.70 34.34 -16.21
CA LEU A 206 12.19 34.15 -14.86
C LEU A 206 12.14 32.66 -14.56
N LEU A 207 12.73 32.26 -13.44
CA LEU A 207 12.72 30.90 -12.90
C LEU A 207 12.18 30.95 -11.47
N GLY A 208 11.36 29.99 -11.06
CA GLY A 208 10.88 29.89 -9.69
C GLY A 208 10.42 28.51 -9.28
N LEU A 209 10.39 28.27 -7.98
CA LEU A 209 9.83 27.07 -7.37
C LEU A 209 8.76 27.46 -6.36
N PHE A 210 7.64 26.76 -6.44
CA PHE A 210 6.45 26.95 -5.63
C PHE A 210 6.06 25.62 -4.99
N SER A 211 5.45 25.66 -3.81
CA SER A 211 4.93 24.46 -3.14
C SER A 211 3.56 24.72 -2.54
N GLN A 212 2.65 23.77 -2.73
CA GLN A 212 1.31 23.77 -2.15
C GLN A 212 1.21 22.63 -1.14
N SER A 213 0.50 22.88 -0.05
CA SER A 213 0.09 21.91 0.96
C SER A 213 -1.21 22.42 1.60
N PRO A 214 -2.16 21.53 1.99
CA PRO A 214 -2.19 20.09 1.74
C PRO A 214 -2.60 19.78 0.29
N ILE A 215 -1.98 18.78 -0.34
CA ILE A 215 -2.31 18.38 -1.73
C ILE A 215 -3.31 17.23 -1.84
N GLN A 216 -3.41 16.39 -0.81
CA GLN A 216 -4.20 15.15 -0.84
C GLN A 216 -4.97 14.92 0.47
N LYS A 217 -6.12 14.24 0.36
CA LYS A 217 -6.89 13.70 1.49
C LYS A 217 -6.83 12.17 1.47
N VAL A 218 -6.85 11.57 2.65
CA VAL A 218 -6.76 10.11 2.83
C VAL A 218 -7.83 9.41 2.00
N LYS A 219 -7.43 8.46 1.15
CA LYS A 219 -8.36 7.69 0.32
C LYS A 219 -9.12 6.72 1.19
N ARG A 220 -10.42 6.56 0.93
CA ARG A 220 -11.26 5.51 1.54
C ARG A 220 -11.32 5.55 3.08
N ALA A 221 -10.98 6.68 3.71
CA ALA A 221 -10.92 6.84 5.16
C ALA A 221 -12.20 6.35 5.87
N ALA A 222 -12.02 5.74 7.04
CA ALA A 222 -13.12 5.46 7.96
C ALA A 222 -13.58 6.74 8.66
N PRO A 223 -14.79 6.74 9.26
CA PRO A 223 -15.25 7.80 10.15
C PRO A 223 -14.21 8.13 11.24
N GLY A 224 -13.92 9.41 11.45
CA GLY A 224 -12.85 9.89 12.33
C GLY A 224 -11.44 9.77 11.74
N GLY A 225 -11.26 9.13 10.59
CA GLY A 225 -10.01 9.01 9.85
C GLY A 225 -9.81 10.08 8.76
N GLU A 226 -10.80 10.93 8.51
CA GLU A 226 -10.81 11.86 7.39
C GLU A 226 -9.87 13.06 7.63
N GLY A 227 -8.90 13.29 6.73
CA GLY A 227 -8.05 14.46 6.79
C GLY A 227 -6.97 14.50 5.72
N SER A 228 -5.97 15.34 5.93
CA SER A 228 -4.82 15.48 5.02
C SER A 228 -3.93 14.22 5.07
N VAL A 229 -3.33 13.88 3.94
CA VAL A 229 -2.28 12.87 3.86
C VAL A 229 -0.98 13.43 4.41
N LEU A 230 -0.31 12.66 5.27
CA LEU A 230 0.95 12.98 5.92
C LEU A 230 2.07 13.16 4.88
N ASP A 231 3.02 14.04 5.15
CA ASP A 231 4.21 14.25 4.31
C ASP A 231 5.12 13.00 4.31
N PRO A 232 5.28 12.29 3.17
CA PRO A 232 6.05 11.06 3.08
C PRO A 232 7.58 11.27 3.15
N PHE A 233 8.06 12.53 3.19
CA PHE A 233 9.48 12.87 3.24
C PHE A 233 9.89 13.53 4.57
N SER A 234 8.98 13.65 5.54
CA SER A 234 9.26 14.28 6.85
C SER A 234 9.15 13.26 7.99
N PRO A 235 10.29 12.70 8.47
CA PRO A 235 10.32 11.92 9.71
C PRO A 235 9.79 12.73 10.91
N MET A 236 9.97 14.06 10.92
CA MET A 236 9.41 14.95 11.93
C MET A 236 7.88 15.03 11.88
N ALA A 237 7.26 14.92 10.70
CA ALA A 237 5.81 14.81 10.59
C ALA A 237 5.33 13.43 11.08
N MET A 238 6.08 12.35 10.79
CA MET A 238 5.81 11.01 11.31
C MET A 238 5.81 10.97 12.85
N ASP A 239 6.81 11.57 13.51
CA ASP A 239 6.84 11.72 14.97
C ASP A 239 5.59 12.39 15.54
N ARG A 240 5.16 13.50 14.93
CA ARG A 240 3.95 14.22 15.35
C ARG A 240 2.67 13.42 15.08
N TYR A 241 2.65 12.62 14.02
CA TYR A 241 1.52 11.76 13.67
C TYR A 241 1.24 10.70 14.74
N PHE A 242 2.28 10.09 15.30
CA PHE A 242 2.16 9.09 16.38
C PHE A 242 1.56 9.61 17.67
N GLY A 243 1.66 10.91 17.96
CA GLY A 243 1.04 11.54 19.12
C GLY A 243 -0.48 11.29 19.23
N ARG A 244 -1.16 11.01 18.11
CA ARG A 244 -2.59 10.65 18.09
C ARG A 244 -2.87 9.21 18.54
N PHE A 245 -1.93 8.29 18.37
CA PHE A 245 -2.11 6.87 18.64
C PHE A 245 -1.51 6.46 19.99
N ALA A 246 -0.51 7.21 20.46
CA ALA A 246 0.36 6.82 21.57
C ALA A 246 -0.40 6.43 22.85
N LYS A 247 -1.43 7.20 23.24
CA LYS A 247 -2.22 6.89 24.44
C LYS A 247 -3.08 5.64 24.25
N GLU A 248 -3.80 5.57 23.13
CA GLU A 248 -4.73 4.49 22.82
C GLU A 248 -4.00 3.14 22.63
N LEU A 249 -2.85 3.13 21.95
CA LEU A 249 -2.00 1.93 21.83
C LEU A 249 -1.32 1.56 23.15
N SER A 250 -0.84 2.55 23.93
CA SER A 250 -0.24 2.29 25.25
C SER A 250 -1.22 1.60 26.22
N ASN A 251 -2.51 1.95 26.16
CA ASN A 251 -3.56 1.33 26.97
C ASN A 251 -3.78 -0.18 26.68
N LEU A 252 -3.41 -0.66 25.48
CA LEU A 252 -3.48 -2.09 25.15
C LEU A 252 -2.39 -2.92 25.84
N GLY A 253 -1.31 -2.28 26.32
CA GLY A 253 -0.18 -2.95 26.97
C GLY A 253 0.43 -4.03 26.07
N PRO A 254 0.47 -5.32 26.49
CA PRO A 254 1.03 -6.41 25.69
C PRO A 254 0.04 -7.00 24.66
N LEU A 255 -1.18 -6.47 24.53
CA LEU A 255 -2.15 -6.88 23.49
C LEU A 255 -2.01 -5.96 22.27
N GLN A 256 -0.88 -6.05 21.58
CA GLN A 256 -0.60 -5.27 20.37
C GLN A 256 -0.92 -6.09 19.10
N PRO A 257 -1.17 -5.44 17.94
CA PRO A 257 -1.13 -6.14 16.66
C PRO A 257 0.27 -6.74 16.44
N ARG A 258 0.36 -7.84 15.67
CA ARG A 258 1.64 -8.42 15.27
C ARG A 258 2.42 -7.42 14.43
N ALA A 259 1.82 -6.91 13.35
CA ALA A 259 2.46 -5.94 12.47
C ALA A 259 1.61 -4.68 12.29
N HIS A 260 2.30 -3.54 12.17
CA HIS A 260 1.76 -2.37 11.52
C HIS A 260 1.97 -2.46 10.01
N PHE A 261 0.96 -2.03 9.24
CA PHE A 261 0.97 -2.11 7.78
C PHE A 261 1.01 -0.73 7.12
N HIS A 262 1.95 -0.56 6.19
CA HIS A 262 2.02 0.53 5.21
C HIS A 262 1.66 -0.02 3.83
N GLU A 263 0.58 0.52 3.26
CA GLU A 263 0.06 0.17 1.93
C GLU A 263 0.92 0.81 0.83
N SER A 264 0.68 0.45 -0.43
CA SER A 264 1.33 1.00 -1.62
C SER A 264 1.48 2.54 -1.59
N PHE A 265 2.53 3.04 -2.23
CA PHE A 265 2.81 4.47 -2.23
C PHE A 265 1.84 5.22 -3.17
N GLU A 266 0.75 5.72 -2.60
CA GLU A 266 -0.25 6.55 -3.31
C GLU A 266 -0.28 8.01 -2.83
N TYR A 267 0.89 8.56 -2.44
CA TYR A 267 1.08 9.96 -2.07
C TYR A 267 1.16 10.85 -3.33
N TYR A 268 0.04 11.02 -4.01
CA TYR A 268 -0.03 11.67 -5.32
C TYR A 268 0.51 13.10 -5.30
N GLN A 269 1.37 13.42 -6.28
CA GLN A 269 2.05 14.72 -6.42
C GLN A 269 2.95 15.12 -5.25
N ALA A 270 3.17 14.24 -4.26
CA ALA A 270 4.13 14.51 -3.19
C ALA A 270 5.54 14.57 -3.78
N ALA A 271 6.17 15.73 -3.66
CA ALA A 271 7.43 16.06 -4.33
C ALA A 271 8.32 16.99 -3.49
N TRP A 272 7.88 17.39 -2.31
CA TRP A 272 8.56 18.37 -1.49
C TRP A 272 8.25 18.15 -0.02
N THR A 273 9.15 18.64 0.83
CA THR A 273 8.93 18.79 2.28
C THR A 273 9.60 20.10 2.75
N PRO A 274 9.07 20.82 3.76
CA PRO A 274 9.66 22.08 4.22
C PRO A 274 11.15 21.99 4.60
N GLU A 275 11.58 20.84 5.11
CA GLU A 275 12.94 20.51 5.52
C GLU A 275 13.89 20.18 4.34
N PHE A 276 13.37 20.06 3.11
CA PHE A 276 14.13 19.59 1.95
C PHE A 276 15.39 20.42 1.62
N PRO A 277 15.39 21.77 1.64
CA PRO A 277 16.60 22.54 1.32
C PRO A 277 17.77 22.25 2.27
N ASP A 278 17.48 22.14 3.57
CA ASP A 278 18.48 21.90 4.60
C ASP A 278 19.03 20.47 4.51
N GLU A 279 18.16 19.47 4.34
CA GLU A 279 18.56 18.08 4.16
C GLU A 279 19.29 17.86 2.83
N PHE A 280 18.88 18.52 1.74
CA PHE A 280 19.60 18.49 0.46
C PHE A 280 21.01 19.08 0.62
N GLN A 281 21.15 20.28 1.20
CA GLN A 281 22.46 20.90 1.37
C GLN A 281 23.38 20.06 2.27
N LYS A 282 22.83 19.49 3.35
CA LYS A 282 23.52 18.57 4.27
C LYS A 282 24.00 17.28 3.58
N ARG A 283 23.19 16.69 2.69
CA ARG A 283 23.46 15.38 2.06
C ARG A 283 24.22 15.46 0.73
N ARG A 284 24.07 16.56 -0.02
CA ARG A 284 24.63 16.77 -1.37
C ARG A 284 25.74 17.82 -1.40
N GLY A 285 25.87 18.65 -0.36
CA GLY A 285 26.98 19.61 -0.18
C GLY A 285 26.81 20.96 -0.89
N TYR A 286 25.65 21.25 -1.48
CA TYR A 286 25.34 22.53 -2.13
C TYR A 286 23.85 22.89 -2.02
N ASP A 287 23.51 24.17 -2.18
CA ASP A 287 22.12 24.63 -2.21
C ASP A 287 21.47 24.32 -3.59
N LEU A 288 20.38 23.55 -3.59
CA LEU A 288 19.59 23.26 -4.79
C LEU A 288 19.01 24.53 -5.43
N LEU A 289 18.55 25.49 -4.62
CA LEU A 289 17.91 26.71 -5.12
C LEU A 289 18.90 27.60 -5.88
N SER A 290 20.19 27.55 -5.54
CA SER A 290 21.28 28.13 -6.34
C SER A 290 21.39 27.53 -7.74
N LYS A 291 20.99 26.26 -7.94
CA LYS A 291 21.09 25.49 -9.19
C LYS A 291 19.78 25.42 -9.99
N LEU A 292 18.83 26.31 -9.75
CA LEU A 292 17.49 26.27 -10.35
C LEU A 292 17.47 26.15 -11.89
N SER A 293 18.36 26.80 -12.64
CA SER A 293 18.42 26.65 -14.10
C SER A 293 18.76 25.21 -14.50
N ALA A 294 19.77 24.60 -13.87
CA ALA A 294 20.13 23.19 -14.11
C ALA A 294 19.04 22.22 -13.63
N PHE A 295 18.32 22.56 -12.56
CA PHE A 295 17.15 21.81 -12.12
C PHE A 295 16.04 21.84 -13.20
N GLU A 296 15.70 23.02 -13.74
CA GLU A 296 14.74 23.15 -14.85
C GLU A 296 15.21 22.56 -16.19
N GLY A 297 16.50 22.24 -16.33
CA GLY A 297 17.07 21.57 -17.50
C GLY A 297 17.94 22.46 -18.40
N ASP A 298 18.28 23.67 -17.95
CA ASP A 298 19.18 24.57 -18.67
C ASP A 298 20.65 24.36 -18.31
N GLY A 299 21.51 24.42 -19.32
CA GLY A 299 22.96 24.50 -19.17
C GLY A 299 23.67 23.26 -19.68
N ASP A 300 24.73 22.86 -18.99
CA ASP A 300 25.49 21.66 -19.32
C ASP A 300 24.69 20.39 -18.99
N PRO A 301 24.54 19.42 -19.91
CA PRO A 301 23.73 18.23 -19.69
C PRO A 301 24.22 17.34 -18.53
N GLU A 302 25.53 17.27 -18.24
CA GLU A 302 26.04 16.50 -17.10
C GLU A 302 25.64 17.17 -15.78
N VAL A 303 25.71 18.51 -15.73
CA VAL A 303 25.26 19.30 -14.58
C VAL A 303 23.75 19.19 -14.36
N VAL A 304 22.94 19.24 -15.43
CA VAL A 304 21.49 19.02 -15.37
C VAL A 304 21.19 17.63 -14.80
N ALA A 305 21.76 16.57 -15.38
CA ALA A 305 21.54 15.19 -14.94
C ALA A 305 21.95 14.98 -13.47
N ARG A 306 23.10 15.54 -13.05
CA ARG A 306 23.57 15.45 -11.66
C ARG A 306 22.63 16.16 -10.69
N VAL A 307 22.21 17.39 -10.97
CA VAL A 307 21.29 18.16 -10.09
C VAL A 307 19.93 17.47 -9.97
N ARG A 308 19.40 16.90 -11.06
CA ARG A 308 18.15 16.12 -11.05
C ARG A 308 18.29 14.81 -10.27
N SER A 309 19.40 14.11 -10.46
CA SER A 309 19.72 12.87 -9.73
C SER A 309 19.87 13.12 -8.23
N ASP A 310 20.60 14.16 -7.83
CA ASP A 310 20.79 14.55 -6.42
C ASP A 310 19.47 14.88 -5.73
N TYR A 311 18.53 15.52 -6.44
CA TYR A 311 17.19 15.81 -5.92
C TYR A 311 16.39 14.51 -5.72
N ARG A 312 16.37 13.64 -6.73
CA ARG A 312 15.67 12.34 -6.69
C ARG A 312 16.23 11.44 -5.58
N LEU A 313 17.55 11.38 -5.42
CA LEU A 313 18.23 10.67 -4.33
C LEU A 313 17.90 11.26 -2.96
N THR A 314 17.71 12.58 -2.86
CA THR A 314 17.34 13.20 -1.58
C THR A 314 15.89 12.88 -1.19
N LEU A 315 14.94 12.83 -2.14
CA LEU A 315 13.57 12.37 -1.87
C LEU A 315 13.52 10.89 -1.45
N ASP A 316 14.28 10.04 -2.15
CA ASP A 316 14.47 8.60 -1.86
C ASP A 316 14.95 8.41 -0.41
N GLU A 317 16.09 9.01 -0.06
CA GLU A 317 16.64 8.87 1.29
C GLU A 317 15.70 9.45 2.38
N LEU A 318 14.99 10.55 2.11
CA LEU A 318 14.01 11.12 3.05
C LEU A 318 12.79 10.21 3.23
N HIS A 319 12.31 9.55 2.17
CA HIS A 319 11.22 8.59 2.29
C HIS A 319 11.65 7.30 3.02
N ARG A 320 12.88 6.83 2.77
CA ARG A 320 13.46 5.73 3.55
C ARG A 320 13.58 6.09 5.04
N ASP A 321 14.02 7.32 5.36
CA ASP A 321 14.11 7.79 6.75
C ASP A 321 12.71 7.93 7.40
N TYR A 322 11.67 8.30 6.63
CA TYR A 322 10.26 8.31 7.05
C TYR A 322 9.74 6.90 7.37
N LEU A 323 10.03 5.92 6.50
CA LEU A 323 9.69 4.51 6.72
C LEU A 323 10.44 3.94 7.94
N GLN A 324 11.73 4.25 8.09
CA GLN A 324 12.53 3.82 9.23
C GLN A 324 11.96 4.35 10.53
N ARG A 325 11.54 5.62 10.58
CA ARG A 325 10.95 6.19 11.80
C ARG A 325 9.66 5.48 12.21
N TRP A 326 8.86 5.02 11.26
CA TRP A 326 7.65 4.23 11.51
C TRP A 326 7.94 2.80 11.94
N HIS A 327 8.94 2.17 11.32
CA HIS A 327 9.47 0.88 11.76
C HIS A 327 9.93 0.91 13.21
N ASP A 328 10.79 1.88 13.57
CA ASP A 328 11.28 2.07 14.93
C ASP A 328 10.11 2.26 15.91
N HIS A 329 9.09 3.05 15.53
CA HIS A 329 7.93 3.27 16.38
C HIS A 329 7.04 2.04 16.58
N ALA A 330 6.87 1.21 15.54
CA ALA A 330 6.17 -0.06 15.69
C ALA A 330 6.91 -0.97 16.69
N HIS A 331 8.24 -1.05 16.58
CA HIS A 331 9.10 -1.85 17.45
C HIS A 331 9.13 -1.33 18.89
N GLU A 332 9.18 -0.01 19.10
CA GLU A 332 9.04 0.66 20.40
C GLU A 332 7.76 0.21 21.14
N ASN A 333 6.69 -0.09 20.40
CA ASN A 333 5.42 -0.56 20.94
C ASN A 333 5.26 -2.09 20.92
N GLY A 334 6.25 -2.85 20.47
CA GLY A 334 6.23 -4.33 20.46
C GLY A 334 5.60 -4.99 19.23
N SER A 335 5.37 -4.22 18.16
CA SER A 335 4.91 -4.68 16.85
C SER A 335 6.08 -4.75 15.85
N ILE A 336 5.95 -5.56 14.79
CA ILE A 336 6.84 -5.51 13.61
C ILE A 336 6.21 -4.66 12.50
N THR A 337 6.84 -4.55 11.33
CA THR A 337 6.26 -3.87 10.15
C THR A 337 6.13 -4.75 8.91
N ARG A 338 5.07 -4.49 8.14
CA ARG A 338 4.81 -5.03 6.79
C ARG A 338 4.56 -3.89 5.82
N ASN A 339 5.28 -3.84 4.70
CA ASN A 339 5.33 -2.65 3.82
C ASN A 339 5.19 -3.01 2.34
N GLN A 340 4.23 -2.40 1.66
CA GLN A 340 4.16 -2.29 0.21
C GLN A 340 4.91 -1.03 -0.26
N ALA A 341 6.19 -1.16 -0.59
CA ALA A 341 7.02 -0.03 -1.02
C ALA A 341 6.81 0.39 -2.49
N HIS A 342 6.09 -0.38 -3.31
CA HIS A 342 5.92 -0.08 -4.72
C HIS A 342 5.16 1.24 -4.96
N GLY A 343 5.47 1.90 -6.08
CA GLY A 343 5.02 3.26 -6.39
C GLY A 343 5.89 4.38 -5.75
N SER A 344 6.74 4.06 -4.76
CA SER A 344 7.52 5.08 -4.05
C SER A 344 8.66 5.66 -4.88
N PRO A 345 9.02 6.96 -4.68
CA PRO A 345 10.07 7.62 -5.43
C PRO A 345 11.44 7.23 -4.85
N GLY A 346 12.04 6.16 -5.38
CA GLY A 346 13.39 5.77 -4.97
C GLY A 346 13.75 4.32 -5.31
N ASN A 347 14.81 3.83 -4.67
CA ASN A 347 15.22 2.44 -4.76
C ASN A 347 14.24 1.56 -3.96
N LEU A 348 13.32 0.92 -4.67
CA LEU A 348 12.31 0.06 -4.05
C LEU A 348 12.91 -1.04 -3.18
N LEU A 349 14.11 -1.55 -3.50
CA LEU A 349 14.81 -2.55 -2.67
C LEU A 349 15.14 -2.01 -1.28
N ASP A 350 15.60 -0.76 -1.19
CA ASP A 350 15.96 -0.12 0.08
C ASP A 350 14.71 0.22 0.90
N HIS A 351 13.64 0.68 0.25
CA HIS A 351 12.36 0.97 0.90
C HIS A 351 11.66 -0.31 1.41
N TYR A 352 11.76 -1.42 0.68
CA TYR A 352 11.30 -2.73 1.15
C TYR A 352 12.15 -3.26 2.32
N ALA A 353 13.48 -3.10 2.25
CA ALA A 353 14.44 -3.61 3.23
C ALA A 353 14.24 -3.07 4.67
N VAL A 354 13.59 -1.90 4.82
CA VAL A 354 13.24 -1.32 6.12
C VAL A 354 12.41 -2.28 6.97
N SER A 355 11.42 -2.97 6.39
CA SER A 355 10.44 -3.77 7.15
C SER A 355 10.82 -5.23 7.35
N GLU A 356 10.27 -5.86 8.40
CA GLU A 356 10.37 -7.31 8.61
C GLU A 356 9.77 -8.13 7.47
N ILE A 357 8.66 -7.63 6.91
CA ILE A 357 7.89 -8.31 5.88
C ILE A 357 7.69 -7.37 4.68
N PRO A 358 8.57 -7.42 3.67
CA PRO A 358 8.33 -6.81 2.37
C PRO A 358 7.10 -7.43 1.69
N GLU A 359 6.14 -6.60 1.29
CA GLU A 359 4.89 -7.04 0.64
C GLU A 359 4.80 -6.59 -0.81
N THR A 360 4.51 -7.52 -1.71
CA THR A 360 4.15 -7.21 -3.11
C THR A 360 2.65 -7.33 -3.35
N GLU A 361 2.21 -7.22 -4.59
CA GLU A 361 0.82 -7.45 -5.00
C GLU A 361 0.73 -8.22 -6.33
N ILE A 362 -0.39 -8.92 -6.55
CA ILE A 362 -0.82 -9.37 -7.87
C ILE A 362 -2.19 -8.77 -8.19
N PHE A 363 -2.33 -8.23 -9.40
CA PHE A 363 -3.45 -7.36 -9.78
C PHE A 363 -4.14 -7.85 -11.05
N GLN A 364 -5.47 -8.02 -11.00
CA GLN A 364 -6.39 -8.40 -12.10
C GLN A 364 -6.16 -9.76 -12.77
N GLU A 365 -4.94 -10.09 -13.16
CA GLU A 365 -4.63 -11.30 -13.92
C GLU A 365 -3.23 -11.86 -13.62
N VAL A 366 -2.97 -13.06 -14.13
CA VAL A 366 -1.64 -13.67 -14.13
C VAL A 366 -0.96 -13.27 -15.43
N SER A 367 0.00 -12.34 -15.36
CA SER A 367 0.81 -11.89 -16.50
C SER A 367 2.28 -11.78 -16.12
N GLU A 368 3.17 -12.28 -16.99
CA GLU A 368 4.62 -12.24 -16.81
C GLU A 368 5.17 -10.80 -16.63
N ASP A 369 4.45 -9.79 -17.14
CA ASP A 369 4.79 -8.37 -16.96
C ASP A 369 4.79 -7.93 -15.48
N GLN A 370 4.11 -8.68 -14.59
CA GLN A 370 4.10 -8.42 -13.14
C GLN A 370 5.29 -9.06 -12.40
N ILE A 371 6.04 -10.00 -13.02
CA ILE A 371 7.17 -10.70 -12.38
C ILE A 371 8.23 -9.73 -11.82
N PRO A 372 8.65 -8.65 -12.53
CA PRO A 372 9.61 -7.71 -11.98
C PRO A 372 9.13 -7.13 -10.65
N MET A 373 7.86 -6.72 -10.56
CA MET A 373 7.30 -6.13 -9.34
C MET A 373 7.18 -7.14 -8.19
N LEU A 374 6.71 -8.35 -8.48
CA LEU A 374 6.67 -9.46 -7.51
C LEU A 374 8.05 -9.75 -6.91
N ARG A 375 9.11 -9.63 -7.73
CA ARG A 375 10.48 -9.94 -7.34
C ARG A 375 11.15 -8.87 -6.48
N PHE A 376 10.71 -7.61 -6.45
CA PHE A 376 11.36 -6.58 -5.62
C PHE A 376 11.23 -6.87 -4.11
N ALA A 377 10.02 -7.21 -3.64
CA ALA A 377 9.77 -7.50 -2.23
C ALA A 377 10.55 -8.76 -1.77
N SER A 378 10.48 -9.84 -2.56
CA SER A 378 11.19 -11.09 -2.26
C SER A 378 12.72 -10.92 -2.34
N SER A 379 13.24 -10.14 -3.30
CA SER A 379 14.68 -9.84 -3.38
C SER A 379 15.18 -9.04 -2.19
N ALA A 380 14.42 -8.02 -1.74
CA ALA A 380 14.75 -7.27 -0.53
C ALA A 380 14.77 -8.18 0.71
N ALA A 381 13.76 -9.05 0.86
CA ALA A 381 13.70 -10.02 1.95
C ALA A 381 14.91 -10.98 1.94
N HIS A 382 15.25 -11.55 0.77
CA HIS A 382 16.37 -12.49 0.63
C HIS A 382 17.72 -11.82 0.96
N VAL A 383 17.99 -10.63 0.41
CA VAL A 383 19.27 -9.92 0.61
C VAL A 383 19.44 -9.45 2.06
N THR A 384 18.36 -9.16 2.77
CA THR A 384 18.38 -8.76 4.19
C THR A 384 18.18 -9.91 5.18
N GLY A 385 18.06 -11.15 4.70
CA GLY A 385 17.87 -12.34 5.55
C GLY A 385 16.51 -12.41 6.24
N ARG A 386 15.48 -11.72 5.74
CA ARG A 386 14.11 -11.81 6.26
C ARG A 386 13.47 -13.10 5.79
N LYS A 387 12.79 -13.78 6.72
CA LYS A 387 12.14 -15.09 6.48
C LYS A 387 10.86 -14.99 5.64
N LEU A 388 10.13 -13.88 5.75
CA LEU A 388 8.83 -13.68 5.12
C LEU A 388 8.92 -12.59 4.05
N SER A 389 8.35 -12.88 2.89
CA SER A 389 7.89 -11.86 1.95
C SER A 389 6.43 -12.15 1.65
N SER A 390 5.57 -11.16 1.86
CA SER A 390 4.13 -11.34 1.68
C SER A 390 3.64 -10.83 0.34
N SER A 391 2.39 -11.15 0.02
CA SER A 391 1.71 -10.57 -1.13
C SER A 391 0.26 -10.30 -0.80
N GLU A 392 -0.18 -9.08 -1.07
CA GLU A 392 -1.57 -8.84 -1.35
C GLU A 392 -1.98 -9.66 -2.58
N THR A 393 -3.08 -10.40 -2.48
CA THR A 393 -3.40 -11.44 -3.46
C THR A 393 -4.91 -11.49 -3.75
N PHE A 394 -5.24 -11.63 -5.03
CA PHE A 394 -6.61 -11.69 -5.59
C PHE A 394 -7.34 -10.33 -5.74
N THR A 395 -6.60 -9.23 -5.72
CA THR A 395 -7.09 -7.86 -5.98
C THR A 395 -7.61 -7.75 -7.41
N TRP A 396 -8.91 -7.44 -7.56
CA TRP A 396 -9.63 -7.39 -8.85
C TRP A 396 -9.45 -8.62 -9.77
N LEU A 397 -9.10 -9.81 -9.23
CA LEU A 397 -8.75 -10.99 -10.04
C LEU A 397 -9.84 -11.39 -11.05
N ASP A 398 -11.10 -11.17 -10.70
CA ASP A 398 -12.24 -11.08 -11.60
C ASP A 398 -13.29 -10.26 -10.84
N GLU A 399 -14.46 -9.99 -11.45
CA GLU A 399 -15.55 -9.39 -10.68
C GLU A 399 -16.14 -10.34 -9.63
N HIS A 400 -16.82 -9.74 -8.65
CA HIS A 400 -17.56 -10.42 -7.59
C HIS A 400 -18.38 -11.61 -8.14
N PHE A 401 -18.25 -12.77 -7.48
CA PHE A 401 -18.93 -14.02 -7.83
C PHE A 401 -18.55 -14.63 -9.21
N GLN A 402 -17.62 -14.05 -9.97
CA GLN A 402 -17.15 -14.58 -11.26
C GLN A 402 -15.81 -15.32 -11.16
N VAL A 403 -15.02 -15.01 -10.12
CA VAL A 403 -13.73 -15.67 -9.82
C VAL A 403 -13.92 -17.18 -9.61
N ARG A 404 -13.08 -17.98 -10.27
CA ARG A 404 -13.11 -19.45 -10.20
C ARG A 404 -11.97 -19.98 -9.32
N PRO A 405 -12.13 -21.10 -8.60
CA PRO A 405 -11.05 -21.70 -7.80
C PRO A 405 -9.75 -21.99 -8.58
N ALA A 406 -9.85 -22.30 -9.88
CA ALA A 406 -8.67 -22.44 -10.73
C ALA A 406 -7.86 -21.13 -10.84
N LYS A 407 -8.52 -19.99 -11.08
CA LYS A 407 -7.87 -18.68 -11.20
C LYS A 407 -7.19 -18.25 -9.88
N LEU A 408 -7.77 -18.60 -8.73
CA LEU A 408 -7.16 -18.41 -7.41
C LEU A 408 -5.89 -19.25 -7.26
N LYS A 409 -5.91 -20.50 -7.73
CA LYS A 409 -4.71 -21.34 -7.71
C LYS A 409 -3.63 -20.77 -8.63
N ASP A 410 -3.98 -20.43 -9.87
CA ASP A 410 -3.03 -19.88 -10.86
C ASP A 410 -2.36 -18.59 -10.34
N ALA A 411 -3.14 -17.69 -9.73
CA ALA A 411 -2.61 -16.47 -9.11
C ALA A 411 -1.73 -16.73 -7.88
N ALA A 412 -2.09 -17.68 -7.01
CA ALA A 412 -1.27 -18.03 -5.85
C ALA A 412 0.05 -18.70 -6.26
N ASP A 413 0.01 -19.64 -7.20
CA ASP A 413 1.20 -20.27 -7.77
C ASP A 413 2.14 -19.22 -8.39
N PHE A 414 1.59 -18.24 -9.11
CA PHE A 414 2.37 -17.17 -9.71
C PHE A 414 3.04 -16.25 -8.68
N VAL A 415 2.33 -15.89 -7.60
CA VAL A 415 2.89 -15.15 -6.47
C VAL A 415 4.02 -15.93 -5.77
N PHE A 416 3.85 -17.25 -5.58
CA PHE A 416 4.91 -18.12 -5.05
C PHE A 416 6.13 -18.19 -6.00
N LEU A 417 5.92 -18.22 -7.32
CA LEU A 417 6.99 -18.12 -8.33
C LEU A 417 7.65 -16.73 -8.37
N GLY A 418 6.96 -15.69 -7.90
CA GLY A 418 7.51 -14.36 -7.60
C GLY A 418 8.43 -14.32 -6.36
N GLY A 419 8.41 -15.37 -5.54
CA GLY A 419 9.22 -15.51 -4.32
C GLY A 419 8.54 -15.02 -3.04
N ALA A 420 7.28 -14.56 -3.10
CA ALA A 420 6.50 -14.36 -1.88
C ALA A 420 6.14 -15.73 -1.26
N ASN A 421 6.05 -15.78 0.08
CA ASN A 421 5.77 -17.00 0.84
C ASN A 421 4.70 -16.81 1.94
N HIS A 422 4.02 -15.66 1.99
CA HIS A 422 2.98 -15.35 2.98
C HIS A 422 1.82 -14.53 2.35
N ILE A 423 0.80 -15.21 1.85
CA ILE A 423 -0.33 -14.61 1.11
C ILE A 423 -1.34 -13.95 2.06
N PHE A 424 -1.71 -12.71 1.72
CA PHE A 424 -2.87 -11.99 2.25
C PHE A 424 -3.96 -11.88 1.19
N PHE A 425 -5.15 -12.39 1.48
CA PHE A 425 -6.30 -12.25 0.60
C PHE A 425 -6.82 -10.81 0.56
N HIS A 426 -7.07 -10.30 -0.63
CA HIS A 426 -7.75 -9.03 -0.88
C HIS A 426 -9.18 -9.28 -1.40
N GLY A 427 -10.18 -9.41 -0.54
CA GLY A 427 -10.16 -9.52 0.92
C GLY A 427 -11.57 -9.84 1.42
N ILE A 428 -11.76 -9.90 2.73
CA ILE A 428 -13.07 -10.19 3.32
C ILE A 428 -13.63 -8.90 3.93
N PRO A 429 -14.75 -8.35 3.43
CA PRO A 429 -15.45 -7.28 4.13
C PRO A 429 -16.21 -7.86 5.33
N TYR A 430 -16.04 -7.24 6.49
CA TYR A 430 -16.92 -7.50 7.63
C TYR A 430 -18.38 -7.31 7.20
N SER A 431 -19.27 -8.24 7.55
CA SER A 431 -20.67 -8.18 7.16
C SER A 431 -21.58 -8.56 8.33
N PRO A 432 -22.34 -7.63 8.94
CA PRO A 432 -23.21 -7.97 10.05
C PRO A 432 -24.35 -8.90 9.58
N PRO A 433 -24.87 -9.80 10.44
CA PRO A 433 -25.84 -10.82 10.02
C PRO A 433 -27.15 -10.27 9.42
N ASP A 434 -27.53 -9.03 9.76
CA ASP A 434 -28.72 -8.35 9.24
C ASP A 434 -28.53 -7.78 7.82
N ALA A 435 -27.30 -7.73 7.30
CA ALA A 435 -27.04 -7.33 5.91
C ALA A 435 -27.60 -8.34 4.88
N GLY A 436 -27.90 -9.58 5.31
CA GLY A 436 -28.38 -10.66 4.44
C GLY A 436 -27.34 -11.09 3.41
N TRP A 437 -27.77 -11.78 2.35
CA TRP A 437 -26.90 -12.09 1.21
C TRP A 437 -26.96 -10.95 0.17
N PRO A 438 -25.83 -10.44 -0.37
CA PRO A 438 -24.46 -10.97 -0.26
C PRO A 438 -23.61 -10.35 0.88
N GLY A 439 -24.23 -9.69 1.86
CA GLY A 439 -23.51 -8.94 2.89
C GLY A 439 -22.97 -7.62 2.36
N TRP A 440 -21.93 -7.09 3.00
CA TRP A 440 -21.23 -5.90 2.52
C TRP A 440 -20.18 -6.28 1.47
N LEU A 441 -19.96 -5.38 0.51
CA LEU A 441 -19.05 -5.58 -0.61
C LEU A 441 -17.94 -4.52 -0.57
N PHE A 442 -16.72 -4.93 -0.94
CA PHE A 442 -15.61 -4.02 -1.15
C PHE A 442 -15.25 -3.99 -2.64
N TYR A 443 -15.12 -2.80 -3.22
CA TYR A 443 -15.11 -2.59 -4.68
C TYR A 443 -14.01 -3.34 -5.45
N ALA A 444 -12.94 -3.77 -4.77
CA ALA A 444 -11.81 -4.48 -5.37
C ALA A 444 -11.61 -5.93 -4.90
N SER A 445 -12.68 -6.56 -4.41
CA SER A 445 -12.60 -7.90 -3.82
C SER A 445 -13.07 -9.03 -4.75
N THR A 446 -12.35 -10.16 -4.67
CA THR A 446 -12.84 -11.49 -5.09
C THR A 446 -14.08 -11.94 -4.28
N HIS A 447 -14.31 -11.33 -3.12
CA HIS A 447 -15.37 -11.62 -2.14
C HIS A 447 -15.29 -13.05 -1.59
N LEU A 448 -14.19 -13.31 -0.88
CA LEU A 448 -13.85 -14.59 -0.22
C LEU A 448 -14.51 -14.78 1.16
N GLY A 449 -15.52 -13.98 1.52
CA GLY A 449 -16.24 -14.10 2.80
C GLY A 449 -17.33 -15.17 2.79
N GLU A 450 -18.00 -15.38 3.93
CA GLU A 450 -19.04 -16.42 4.11
C GLU A 450 -20.23 -16.30 3.15
N ASN A 451 -20.58 -15.07 2.76
CA ASN A 451 -21.64 -14.80 1.80
C ASN A 451 -21.19 -14.97 0.32
N GLY A 452 -19.90 -15.22 0.10
CA GLY A 452 -19.31 -15.46 -1.22
C GLY A 452 -19.48 -16.90 -1.71
N GLY A 453 -19.56 -17.05 -3.03
CA GLY A 453 -19.73 -18.36 -3.68
C GLY A 453 -18.56 -19.34 -3.49
N LEU A 454 -17.45 -18.87 -2.91
CA LEU A 454 -16.20 -19.61 -2.73
C LEU A 454 -15.99 -20.13 -1.30
N TRP A 455 -16.76 -19.67 -0.30
CA TRP A 455 -16.51 -20.00 1.12
C TRP A 455 -16.50 -21.49 1.42
N ARG A 456 -17.43 -22.24 0.83
CA ARG A 456 -17.54 -23.70 0.97
C ARG A 456 -16.24 -24.42 0.61
N ASP A 457 -15.54 -23.93 -0.41
CA ASP A 457 -14.35 -24.56 -0.97
C ASP A 457 -13.06 -23.93 -0.41
N LEU A 458 -13.16 -22.85 0.36
CA LEU A 458 -12.03 -22.12 0.94
C LEU A 458 -11.12 -23.00 1.82
N PRO A 459 -11.60 -23.96 2.64
CA PRO A 459 -10.72 -24.86 3.40
C PRO A 459 -9.79 -25.73 2.52
N ALA A 460 -10.19 -26.02 1.29
CA ALA A 460 -9.34 -26.75 0.34
C ALA A 460 -8.23 -25.85 -0.21
N LEU A 461 -8.55 -24.57 -0.50
CA LEU A 461 -7.59 -23.58 -0.94
C LEU A 461 -6.61 -23.22 0.19
N THR A 462 -7.08 -22.88 1.39
CA THR A 462 -6.20 -22.55 2.53
C THR A 462 -5.33 -23.74 2.93
N GLY A 463 -5.85 -24.97 2.86
CA GLY A 463 -5.07 -26.19 3.04
C GLY A 463 -4.02 -26.45 1.95
N TYR A 464 -4.25 -25.99 0.72
CA TYR A 464 -3.23 -26.00 -0.35
C TYR A 464 -2.15 -24.95 -0.08
N LEU A 465 -2.55 -23.69 0.12
CA LEU A 465 -1.64 -22.58 0.38
C LEU A 465 -0.78 -22.84 1.61
N ARG A 466 -1.35 -23.41 2.68
CA ARG A 466 -0.61 -23.75 3.91
C ARG A 466 0.57 -24.69 3.67
N ARG A 467 0.39 -25.70 2.81
CA ARG A 467 1.47 -26.66 2.46
C ARG A 467 2.56 -26.01 1.61
N CYS A 468 2.17 -25.16 0.66
CA CYS A 468 3.13 -24.42 -0.16
C CYS A 468 3.97 -23.47 0.71
N GLN A 469 3.29 -22.66 1.52
CA GLN A 469 3.95 -21.71 2.43
C GLN A 469 4.80 -22.41 3.50
N SER A 470 4.38 -23.56 4.06
CA SER A 470 5.23 -24.25 5.04
C SER A 470 6.55 -24.74 4.45
N ILE A 471 6.57 -25.19 3.18
CA ILE A 471 7.84 -25.45 2.46
C ILE A 471 8.61 -24.14 2.23
N LEU A 472 7.98 -23.15 1.59
CA LEU A 472 8.61 -21.89 1.18
C LEU A 472 9.11 -21.00 2.34
N GLN A 473 8.66 -21.26 3.57
CA GLN A 473 9.14 -20.61 4.80
C GLN A 473 10.12 -21.48 5.61
N SER A 474 10.40 -22.73 5.19
CA SER A 474 11.24 -23.67 5.96
C SER A 474 12.68 -23.80 5.48
N GLY A 475 12.94 -23.49 4.21
CA GLY A 475 14.27 -23.50 3.60
C GLY A 475 14.79 -22.09 3.34
N ASP A 476 16.08 -22.01 3.03
CA ASP A 476 16.71 -20.75 2.63
C ASP A 476 16.55 -20.49 1.12
N PRO A 477 16.25 -19.25 0.70
CA PRO A 477 16.15 -18.90 -0.72
C PRO A 477 17.52 -19.03 -1.41
N THR A 478 17.56 -19.76 -2.53
CA THR A 478 18.78 -19.96 -3.32
C THR A 478 18.64 -19.29 -4.69
N ALA A 479 19.67 -18.57 -5.12
CA ALA A 479 19.74 -17.94 -6.44
C ALA A 479 21.18 -17.97 -6.99
N ASP A 480 21.35 -18.41 -8.24
CA ASP A 480 22.66 -18.50 -8.90
C ASP A 480 23.16 -17.14 -9.46
N ALA A 481 22.26 -16.16 -9.56
CA ALA A 481 22.54 -14.84 -10.13
C ALA A 481 21.96 -13.71 -9.26
N LEU A 482 22.78 -12.70 -9.00
CA LEU A 482 22.37 -11.41 -8.45
C LEU A 482 22.34 -10.39 -9.59
N ILE A 483 21.16 -9.84 -9.90
CA ILE A 483 21.00 -8.80 -10.90
C ILE A 483 21.12 -7.45 -10.21
N TYR A 484 22.13 -6.65 -10.58
CA TYR A 484 22.24 -5.27 -10.12
C TYR A 484 21.14 -4.42 -10.75
N PHE A 485 20.29 -3.81 -9.92
CA PHE A 485 19.29 -2.85 -10.37
C PHE A 485 19.97 -1.48 -10.57
N PRO A 486 20.03 -0.93 -11.79
CA PRO A 486 20.85 0.24 -12.11
C PRO A 486 20.15 1.54 -11.71
N MET A 487 19.94 1.73 -10.40
CA MET A 487 19.14 2.84 -9.88
C MET A 487 19.78 4.21 -10.19
N GLU A 488 21.10 4.33 -10.15
CA GLU A 488 21.77 5.60 -10.48
C GLU A 488 21.55 6.02 -11.94
N ASP A 489 21.61 5.06 -12.88
CA ASP A 489 21.29 5.32 -14.29
C ASP A 489 19.82 5.72 -14.48
N ILE A 490 18.91 5.19 -13.65
CA ILE A 490 17.49 5.56 -13.67
C ILE A 490 17.30 6.99 -13.10
N ARG A 491 17.95 7.32 -11.97
CA ARG A 491 17.88 8.68 -11.37
C ARG A 491 18.48 9.76 -12.27
N ALA A 492 19.50 9.42 -13.07
CA ALA A 492 20.17 10.33 -13.99
C ALA A 492 19.45 10.56 -15.34
N ARG A 493 18.40 9.78 -15.68
CA ARG A 493 17.66 9.96 -16.95
C ARG A 493 16.92 11.30 -17.00
N ASP A 494 16.96 11.92 -18.17
CA ASP A 494 16.23 13.15 -18.44
C ASP A 494 14.75 12.91 -18.84
N GLU A 495 14.39 11.65 -19.11
CA GLU A 495 13.02 11.23 -19.37
C GLU A 495 12.20 11.15 -18.07
N GLY A 496 11.05 11.82 -18.08
CA GLY A 496 10.22 12.05 -16.90
C GLY A 496 10.51 13.42 -16.29
N MET A 497 9.47 14.23 -16.13
CA MET A 497 9.62 15.53 -15.45
C MET A 497 10.18 15.30 -14.04
N LEU A 498 10.84 16.32 -13.50
CA LEU A 498 10.83 16.50 -12.05
C LEU A 498 9.35 16.65 -11.68
N PRO A 499 8.83 15.76 -10.81
CA PRO A 499 7.42 15.41 -10.59
C PRO A 499 6.37 16.01 -11.55
#